data_AF-A0A257VUN6-F1
#
_entry.id   AF-A0A257VUN6-F1
#
_cell.length_a   1.000
_cell.length_b   1.000
_cell.length_c   1.000
_cell.angle_alpha   90.00
_cell.angle_beta   90.00
_cell.angle_gamma   90.00
#
_symmetry.space_group_name_H-M   'P 1'
#
loop_
_entity.id
_entity.type
_entity.pdbx_description
1 polymer ?
#
loop_
_entity_poly.entity_id
_entity_poly.type
_entity_poly.pdbx_seq_one_letter_code
_entity_poly.pdbx_strand_id
1 'polypeptide(L)'
;PGFLLRSFETNDRGGPVSGRARVTQETPVDLRWGGWYITGESPQQPHRGNLRGPDDFAKHREEPLYRGSLTDLSPLVDLSIYPVQTSDLTAALVMDHFADTYNILVRAGIEHRLEKEVTVIDDLVTALLMLDEAPLQGPVAGIGRFAEVYRDQGPIDSAGRSLRDLDLNTRVYRWGVSPLVYTPTFEQLPKPVRNEIQKQMTVLLDGTQPWPETAAPRSAEDRQVALAILRETIADWPRD
;
A
#
# COMPACT_ATOMS: atom_id res chain seq x y z
N PRO A 1 17.12 9.63 5.07
CA PRO A 1 16.94 8.20 5.39
C PRO A 1 15.47 7.81 5.23
N GLY A 2 15.19 6.64 4.66
CA GLY A 2 13.83 6.17 4.40
C GLY A 2 13.81 4.67 4.10
N PHE A 3 12.62 4.08 4.13
CA PHE A 3 12.39 2.70 3.74
C PHE A 3 12.60 2.53 2.24
N LEU A 4 13.12 1.38 1.83
CA LEU A 4 13.37 1.06 0.42
C LEU A 4 12.89 -0.35 0.12
N LEU A 5 11.87 -0.44 -0.72
CA LEU A 5 11.41 -1.71 -1.29
C LEU A 5 11.93 -1.86 -2.71
N ARG A 6 12.37 -3.07 -3.03
CA ARG A 6 13.03 -3.39 -4.30
C ARG A 6 12.48 -4.69 -4.86
N SER A 7 12.45 -4.78 -6.18
CA SER A 7 12.01 -5.96 -6.90
C SER A 7 12.99 -6.26 -8.01
N PHE A 8 13.72 -7.35 -7.88
CA PHE A 8 14.75 -7.76 -8.83
C PHE A 8 14.48 -9.14 -9.40
N GLU A 9 14.82 -9.33 -10.67
CA GLU A 9 15.18 -10.64 -11.16
C GLU A 9 16.42 -11.12 -10.39
N THR A 10 16.37 -12.37 -9.92
CA THR A 10 17.43 -12.95 -9.10
C THR A 10 18.09 -14.13 -9.79
N ASN A 11 19.37 -14.34 -9.52
CA ASN A 11 20.05 -15.60 -9.85
C ASN A 11 19.60 -16.75 -8.94
N ASP A 12 20.13 -17.95 -9.18
CA ASP A 12 19.78 -19.16 -8.41
C ASP A 12 20.15 -19.08 -6.93
N ARG A 13 20.88 -18.05 -6.49
CA ARG A 13 21.22 -17.82 -5.08
C ARG A 13 20.40 -16.68 -4.44
N GLY A 14 19.43 -16.12 -5.16
CA GLY A 14 18.65 -14.96 -4.71
C GLY A 14 19.38 -13.62 -4.85
N GLY A 15 20.58 -13.60 -5.47
CA GLY A 15 21.31 -12.37 -5.72
C GLY A 15 20.67 -11.55 -6.85
N PRO A 16 20.57 -10.22 -6.72
CA PRO A 16 19.92 -9.38 -7.73
C PRO A 16 20.73 -9.35 -9.04
N VAL A 17 20.03 -9.41 -10.17
CA VAL A 17 20.61 -9.36 -11.52
C VAL A 17 20.12 -8.13 -12.28
N SER A 18 18.81 -7.95 -12.41
CA SER A 18 18.18 -6.83 -13.10
C SER A 18 16.87 -6.46 -12.40
N GLY A 19 16.39 -5.21 -12.48
CA GLY A 19 15.08 -4.88 -11.91
C GLY A 19 14.96 -3.46 -11.38
N ARG A 20 14.00 -3.28 -10.45
CA ARG A 20 13.58 -1.99 -9.92
C ARG A 20 14.13 -1.77 -8.52
N ALA A 21 14.90 -0.68 -8.38
CA ALA A 21 15.45 -0.24 -7.11
C ALA A 21 14.45 0.52 -6.22
N ARG A 22 13.28 0.92 -6.74
CA ARG A 22 12.19 1.52 -5.97
C ARG A 22 10.88 0.90 -6.41
N VAL A 23 10.19 0.29 -5.46
CA VAL A 23 8.80 -0.21 -5.57
C VAL A 23 7.95 0.65 -4.66
N THR A 24 6.85 1.16 -5.19
CA THR A 24 5.84 1.96 -4.49
C THR A 24 4.46 1.41 -4.82
N GLN A 25 3.41 2.00 -4.25
CA GLN A 25 2.03 1.65 -4.61
C GLN A 25 1.67 1.87 -6.09
N GLU A 26 2.40 2.75 -6.79
CA GLU A 26 2.22 3.03 -8.22
C GLU A 26 2.76 1.91 -9.10
N THR A 27 3.68 1.11 -8.57
CA THR A 27 4.32 0.06 -9.35
C THR A 27 3.27 -1.00 -9.66
N PRO A 28 3.03 -1.39 -10.92
CA PRO A 28 2.14 -2.52 -11.23
C PRO A 28 2.55 -3.79 -10.47
N VAL A 29 1.57 -4.55 -9.95
CA VAL A 29 1.83 -5.71 -9.08
C VAL A 29 2.65 -6.80 -9.77
N ASP A 30 2.52 -6.94 -11.09
CA ASP A 30 3.31 -7.84 -11.95
C ASP A 30 4.82 -7.49 -11.99
N LEU A 31 5.19 -6.30 -11.54
CA LEU A 31 6.58 -5.85 -11.40
C LEU A 31 7.09 -5.91 -9.95
N ARG A 32 6.28 -6.31 -8.98
CA ARG A 32 6.64 -6.30 -7.55
C ARG A 32 7.22 -7.63 -7.05
N TRP A 33 7.93 -7.54 -5.93
CA TRP A 33 8.37 -8.67 -5.08
C TRP A 33 9.40 -9.64 -5.69
N GLY A 34 10.11 -9.26 -6.76
CA GLY A 34 11.23 -10.04 -7.26
C GLY A 34 12.33 -10.16 -6.20
N GLY A 35 12.72 -11.39 -5.86
CA GLY A 35 13.65 -11.69 -4.77
C GLY A 35 13.00 -11.79 -3.38
N TRP A 36 11.67 -11.77 -3.31
CA TRP A 36 10.92 -11.99 -2.08
C TRP A 36 10.17 -13.33 -2.16
N TYR A 37 9.94 -13.93 -0.99
CA TYR A 37 8.95 -15.00 -0.87
C TYR A 37 7.59 -14.39 -0.56
N ILE A 38 6.53 -14.90 -1.19
CA ILE A 38 5.15 -14.45 -1.04
C ILE A 38 4.25 -15.68 -0.94
N THR A 39 3.39 -15.72 0.06
CA THR A 39 2.34 -16.72 0.23
C THR A 39 0.98 -16.07 0.14
N GLY A 40 0.07 -16.68 -0.62
CA GLY A 40 -1.22 -16.11 -0.93
C GLY A 40 -1.84 -16.75 -2.16
N GLU A 41 -3.08 -16.36 -2.43
CA GLU A 41 -3.77 -16.64 -3.68
C GLU A 41 -3.82 -15.38 -4.53
N SER A 42 -3.54 -15.53 -5.82
CA SER A 42 -3.48 -14.47 -6.82
C SER A 42 -3.84 -15.02 -8.22
N PRO A 43 -4.99 -15.72 -8.38
CA PRO A 43 -5.31 -16.51 -9.57
C PRO A 43 -5.41 -15.70 -10.87
N GLN A 44 -5.46 -14.37 -10.78
CA GLN A 44 -5.51 -13.45 -11.92
C GLN A 44 -4.47 -12.32 -11.81
N GLN A 45 -3.66 -12.33 -10.76
CA GLN A 45 -2.74 -11.24 -10.47
C GLN A 45 -1.28 -11.74 -10.54
N PRO A 46 -0.60 -11.61 -11.69
CA PRO A 46 0.81 -11.94 -11.79
C PRO A 46 1.66 -11.04 -10.87
N HIS A 47 2.79 -11.58 -10.39
CA HIS A 47 3.83 -10.90 -9.63
C HIS A 47 5.15 -11.68 -9.67
N ARG A 48 6.25 -11.07 -9.23
CA ARG A 48 7.60 -11.68 -9.29
C ARG A 48 8.05 -12.39 -8.01
N GLY A 49 7.20 -12.40 -6.98
CA GLY A 49 7.42 -13.20 -5.77
C GLY A 49 7.66 -14.67 -6.11
N ASN A 50 8.49 -15.34 -5.30
CA ASN A 50 8.81 -16.77 -5.40
C ASN A 50 9.63 -17.22 -6.63
N LEU A 51 9.94 -16.31 -7.55
CA LEU A 51 10.79 -16.60 -8.70
C LEU A 51 12.28 -16.59 -8.30
N ARG A 52 13.01 -17.63 -8.67
CA ARG A 52 14.43 -17.80 -8.35
C ARG A 52 15.20 -18.35 -9.54
N GLY A 53 16.17 -17.59 -10.02
CA GLY A 53 16.99 -18.02 -11.14
C GLY A 53 16.37 -17.72 -12.51
N PRO A 54 17.19 -17.75 -13.57
CA PRO A 54 16.77 -17.38 -14.92
C PRO A 54 15.63 -18.27 -15.45
N ASP A 55 15.57 -19.54 -15.07
CA ASP A 55 14.56 -20.49 -15.53
C ASP A 55 13.16 -20.13 -15.02
N ASP A 56 13.03 -19.77 -13.74
CA ASP A 56 11.75 -19.33 -13.18
C ASP A 56 11.26 -18.04 -13.85
N PHE A 57 12.16 -17.08 -14.10
CA PHE A 57 11.81 -15.85 -14.80
C PHE A 57 11.48 -16.09 -16.28
N ALA A 58 12.13 -17.04 -16.95
CA ALA A 58 11.79 -17.44 -18.30
C ALA A 58 10.39 -18.06 -18.33
N LYS A 59 10.10 -19.00 -17.43
CA LYS A 59 8.77 -19.61 -17.33
C LYS A 59 7.69 -18.60 -16.98
N HIS A 60 7.94 -17.66 -16.06
CA HIS A 60 6.98 -16.60 -15.73
C HIS A 60 6.64 -15.69 -16.92
N ARG A 61 7.58 -15.47 -17.87
CA ARG A 61 7.29 -14.71 -19.09
C ARG A 61 6.31 -15.44 -20.03
N GLU A 62 6.34 -16.77 -20.02
CA GLU A 62 5.43 -17.62 -20.82
C GLU A 62 4.12 -17.88 -20.09
N GLU A 63 4.19 -18.04 -18.76
CA GLU A 63 3.10 -18.35 -17.84
C GLU A 63 3.08 -17.30 -16.71
N PRO A 64 2.43 -16.13 -16.88
CA PRO A 64 2.49 -15.01 -15.91
C PRO A 64 2.05 -15.34 -14.48
N LEU A 65 1.23 -16.39 -14.29
CA LEU A 65 0.76 -16.82 -12.98
C LEU A 65 1.67 -17.89 -12.33
N TYR A 66 2.76 -18.29 -13.00
CA TYR A 66 3.71 -19.26 -12.47
C TYR A 66 4.25 -18.79 -11.12
N ARG A 67 4.03 -19.61 -10.08
CA ARG A 67 4.34 -19.32 -8.66
C ARG A 67 3.68 -18.07 -8.07
N GLY A 68 2.64 -17.55 -8.72
CA GLY A 68 1.82 -16.45 -8.19
C GLY A 68 1.03 -16.88 -6.96
N SER A 69 0.39 -18.05 -7.02
CA SER A 69 -0.38 -18.60 -5.90
C SER A 69 0.36 -19.74 -5.23
N LEU A 70 1.01 -19.47 -4.11
CA LEU A 70 1.67 -20.47 -3.27
C LEU A 70 1.17 -20.34 -1.83
N THR A 71 0.78 -21.46 -1.22
CA THR A 71 0.37 -21.51 0.19
C THR A 71 1.43 -22.13 1.10
N ASP A 72 2.48 -22.72 0.51
CA ASP A 72 3.61 -23.32 1.20
C ASP A 72 4.93 -22.93 0.51
N LEU A 73 5.89 -22.48 1.31
CA LEU A 73 7.22 -22.07 0.86
C LEU A 73 8.29 -23.15 1.11
N SER A 74 7.94 -24.27 1.76
CA SER A 74 8.88 -25.35 2.09
C SER A 74 9.66 -25.90 0.88
N PRO A 75 9.14 -25.89 -0.37
CA PRO A 75 9.92 -26.28 -1.54
C PRO A 75 11.01 -25.28 -1.95
N LEU A 76 10.94 -24.03 -1.47
CA LEU A 76 11.81 -22.92 -1.92
C LEU A 76 12.86 -22.52 -0.89
N VAL A 77 12.58 -22.71 0.40
CA VAL A 77 13.42 -22.29 1.52
C VAL A 77 13.19 -23.15 2.76
N ASP A 78 14.22 -23.35 3.57
CA ASP A 78 14.08 -23.98 4.89
C ASP A 78 13.27 -23.07 5.83
N LEU A 79 12.05 -23.50 6.16
CA LEU A 79 11.12 -22.73 7.00
C LEU A 79 11.40 -22.86 8.50
N SER A 80 12.23 -23.82 8.92
CA SER A 80 12.49 -24.09 10.35
C SER A 80 13.21 -22.94 11.07
N ILE A 81 13.89 -22.08 10.30
CA ILE A 81 14.62 -20.91 10.82
C ILE A 81 13.75 -19.66 10.98
N TYR A 82 12.51 -19.67 10.50
CA TYR A 82 11.61 -18.51 10.52
C TYR A 82 10.55 -18.65 11.63
N PRO A 83 10.29 -17.58 12.42
CA PRO A 83 9.25 -17.60 13.46
C PRO A 83 7.83 -17.81 12.91
N VAL A 84 7.60 -17.37 11.67
CA VAL A 84 6.35 -17.53 10.93
C VAL A 84 6.71 -18.11 9.57
N GLN A 85 6.05 -19.20 9.18
CA GLN A 85 6.37 -19.99 7.98
C GLN A 85 5.75 -19.44 6.69
N THR A 86 5.15 -18.24 6.75
CA THR A 86 4.40 -17.60 5.67
C THR A 86 4.89 -16.18 5.46
N SER A 87 4.75 -15.67 4.24
CA SER A 87 5.06 -14.28 3.87
C SER A 87 3.85 -13.69 3.15
N ASP A 88 2.89 -13.19 3.94
CA ASP A 88 1.52 -12.95 3.49
C ASP A 88 1.41 -11.89 2.37
N LEU A 89 0.73 -12.23 1.27
CA LEU A 89 0.53 -11.37 0.10
C LEU A 89 -0.19 -10.07 0.47
N THR A 90 -1.23 -10.14 1.31
CA THR A 90 -1.96 -8.96 1.77
C THR A 90 -1.05 -8.05 2.59
N ALA A 91 -0.20 -8.62 3.45
CA ALA A 91 0.80 -7.86 4.19
C ALA A 91 1.81 -7.16 3.25
N ALA A 92 2.24 -7.84 2.19
CA ALA A 92 3.16 -7.26 1.20
C ALA A 92 2.54 -6.05 0.48
N LEU A 93 1.26 -6.12 0.09
CA LEU A 93 0.54 -4.99 -0.53
C LEU A 93 0.44 -3.79 0.41
N VAL A 94 0.09 -4.02 1.69
CA VAL A 94 0.03 -2.96 2.70
C VAL A 94 1.42 -2.34 2.92
N MET A 95 2.46 -3.18 2.98
CA MET A 95 3.86 -2.73 3.14
C MET A 95 4.33 -1.88 1.95
N ASP A 96 3.97 -2.24 0.71
CA ASP A 96 4.34 -1.47 -0.50
C ASP A 96 3.85 -0.01 -0.41
N HIS A 97 2.60 0.18 0.02
CA HIS A 97 2.04 1.49 0.28
C HIS A 97 2.76 2.18 1.46
N PHE A 98 2.88 1.48 2.59
CA PHE A 98 3.41 2.08 3.82
C PHE A 98 4.84 2.58 3.66
N ALA A 99 5.72 1.80 3.03
CA ALA A 99 7.14 2.15 2.94
C ALA A 99 7.37 3.49 2.23
N ASP A 100 6.69 3.71 1.10
CA ASP A 100 6.89 4.93 0.31
C ASP A 100 6.16 6.13 0.91
N THR A 101 4.88 5.98 1.27
CA THR A 101 4.10 7.07 1.87
C THR A 101 4.68 7.54 3.20
N TYR A 102 5.24 6.62 4.00
CA TYR A 102 5.90 7.00 5.25
C TYR A 102 7.19 7.81 5.01
N ASN A 103 7.91 7.57 3.91
CA ASN A 103 9.06 8.40 3.55
C ASN A 103 8.64 9.85 3.21
N ILE A 104 7.55 10.01 2.46
CA ILE A 104 6.98 11.33 2.12
C ILE A 104 6.56 12.04 3.42
N LEU A 105 5.89 11.32 4.31
CA LEU A 105 5.44 11.84 5.60
C LEU A 105 6.60 12.33 6.48
N VAL A 106 7.65 11.51 6.61
CA VAL A 106 8.87 11.89 7.35
C VAL A 106 9.54 13.11 6.72
N ARG A 107 9.59 13.16 5.38
CA ARG A 107 10.16 14.30 4.65
C ARG A 107 9.39 15.59 4.93
N ALA A 108 8.07 15.56 4.94
CA ALA A 108 7.24 16.72 5.28
C ALA A 108 7.61 17.28 6.68
N GLY A 109 7.76 16.38 7.66
CA GLY A 109 8.19 16.76 9.01
C GLY A 109 9.63 17.29 9.09
N ILE A 110 10.56 16.74 8.29
CA ILE A 110 11.95 17.23 8.22
C ILE A 110 12.00 18.62 7.58
N GLU A 111 11.35 18.82 6.43
CA GLU A 111 11.36 20.11 5.71
C GLU A 111 10.89 21.24 6.61
N HIS A 112 9.79 21.02 7.34
CA HIS A 112 9.32 22.01 8.31
C HIS A 112 10.29 22.25 9.46
N ARG A 113 10.88 21.20 10.07
CA ARG A 113 11.85 21.37 11.18
C ARG A 113 13.12 22.11 10.76
N LEU A 114 13.45 22.09 9.48
CA LEU A 114 14.55 22.85 8.90
C LEU A 114 14.14 24.27 8.47
N GLU A 115 12.94 24.73 8.85
CA GLU A 115 12.38 26.04 8.51
C GLU A 115 12.29 26.27 6.99
N LYS A 116 12.07 25.20 6.22
CA LYS A 116 11.87 25.25 4.77
C LYS A 116 10.38 25.19 4.44
N GLU A 117 10.05 25.65 3.23
CA GLU A 117 8.79 25.32 2.60
C GLU A 117 8.62 23.79 2.52
N VAL A 118 7.42 23.31 2.86
CA VAL A 118 7.09 21.89 2.78
C VAL A 118 6.61 21.59 1.37
N THR A 119 7.48 20.97 0.59
CA THR A 119 7.33 20.79 -0.87
C THR A 119 6.55 19.53 -1.24
N VAL A 120 6.26 18.66 -0.27
CA VAL A 120 5.72 17.31 -0.50
C VAL A 120 4.26 17.14 -0.09
N ILE A 121 3.51 18.24 0.09
CA ILE A 121 2.10 18.19 0.49
C ILE A 121 1.27 17.45 -0.57
N ASP A 122 1.40 17.83 -1.84
CA ASP A 122 0.62 17.25 -2.93
C ASP A 122 0.96 15.75 -3.14
N ASP A 123 2.24 15.40 -3.04
CA ASP A 123 2.70 14.00 -3.06
C ASP A 123 2.07 13.20 -1.91
N LEU A 124 2.00 13.79 -0.72
CA LEU A 124 1.42 13.13 0.44
C LEU A 124 -0.10 13.00 0.33
N VAL A 125 -0.81 14.00 -0.21
CA VAL A 125 -2.25 13.91 -0.48
C VAL A 125 -2.54 12.83 -1.53
N THR A 126 -1.76 12.80 -2.62
CA THR A 126 -1.82 11.76 -3.65
C THR A 126 -1.68 10.38 -3.04
N ALA A 127 -0.65 10.21 -2.20
CA ALA A 127 -0.38 8.94 -1.57
C ALA A 127 -1.43 8.54 -0.53
N LEU A 128 -1.86 9.47 0.33
CA LEU A 128 -2.88 9.22 1.35
C LEU A 128 -4.25 8.94 0.75
N LEU A 129 -4.59 9.48 -0.41
CA LEU A 129 -5.85 9.19 -1.11
C LEU A 129 -5.73 8.04 -2.11
N MET A 130 -4.59 7.34 -2.16
CA MET A 130 -4.35 6.22 -3.08
C MET A 130 -4.62 6.60 -4.55
N LEU A 131 -4.36 7.86 -4.94
CA LEU A 131 -4.75 8.36 -6.26
C LEU A 131 -3.95 7.68 -7.38
N ASP A 132 -2.70 7.36 -7.10
CA ASP A 132 -1.73 6.77 -8.03
C ASP A 132 -1.55 5.26 -7.81
N GLU A 133 -2.44 4.63 -7.03
CA GLU A 133 -2.43 3.19 -6.79
C GLU A 133 -2.56 2.40 -8.09
N ALA A 134 -1.63 1.48 -8.32
CA ALA A 134 -1.77 0.52 -9.41
C ALA A 134 -2.98 -0.40 -9.15
N PRO A 135 -3.93 -0.53 -10.09
CA PRO A 135 -5.11 -1.35 -9.90
C PRO A 135 -4.74 -2.84 -9.80
N LEU A 136 -5.52 -3.59 -9.03
CA LEU A 136 -5.44 -5.04 -9.03
C LEU A 136 -6.11 -5.59 -10.30
N GLN A 137 -5.45 -6.54 -10.96
CA GLN A 137 -5.94 -7.23 -12.16
C GLN A 137 -6.99 -8.29 -11.84
N GLY A 138 -7.14 -8.65 -10.56
CA GLY A 138 -8.16 -9.56 -10.06
C GLY A 138 -7.99 -9.81 -8.56
N PRO A 139 -8.79 -10.72 -7.98
CA PRO A 139 -8.81 -10.97 -6.55
C PRO A 139 -7.49 -11.56 -6.07
N VAL A 140 -7.08 -11.10 -4.89
CA VAL A 140 -5.93 -11.61 -4.16
C VAL A 140 -6.30 -11.89 -2.71
N ALA A 141 -5.64 -12.86 -2.09
CA ALA A 141 -5.85 -13.20 -0.69
C ALA A 141 -4.55 -13.64 -0.03
N GLY A 142 -4.32 -13.17 1.21
CA GLY A 142 -3.34 -13.78 2.10
C GLY A 142 -3.82 -15.13 2.62
N ILE A 143 -2.90 -15.91 3.21
CA ILE A 143 -3.21 -17.21 3.83
C ILE A 143 -3.26 -17.17 5.35
N GLY A 144 -2.94 -16.01 5.95
CA GLY A 144 -2.88 -15.84 7.39
C GLY A 144 -3.98 -14.95 7.96
N ARG A 145 -3.81 -14.60 9.25
CA ARG A 145 -4.71 -13.70 9.98
C ARG A 145 -4.34 -12.22 9.84
N PHE A 146 -3.46 -11.89 8.90
CA PHE A 146 -2.95 -10.53 8.75
C PHE A 146 -4.09 -9.53 8.55
N ALA A 147 -5.00 -9.80 7.60
CA ALA A 147 -6.10 -8.88 7.29
C ALA A 147 -7.03 -8.64 8.50
N GLU A 148 -7.35 -9.69 9.26
CA GLU A 148 -8.14 -9.60 10.50
C GLU A 148 -7.44 -8.70 11.54
N VAL A 149 -6.20 -9.05 11.88
CA VAL A 149 -5.42 -8.35 12.91
C VAL A 149 -5.13 -6.90 12.47
N TYR A 150 -4.89 -6.68 11.18
CA TYR A 150 -4.61 -5.37 10.62
C TYR A 150 -5.80 -4.43 10.78
N ARG A 151 -7.03 -4.90 10.46
CA ARG A 151 -8.27 -4.15 10.61
C ARG A 151 -8.49 -3.71 12.06
N ASP A 152 -8.30 -4.63 13.01
CA ASP A 152 -8.59 -4.41 14.44
C ASP A 152 -7.61 -3.44 15.13
N GLN A 153 -6.49 -3.12 14.52
CA GLN A 153 -5.50 -2.21 15.09
C GLN A 153 -5.81 -0.71 14.81
N GLY A 154 -6.91 -0.40 14.14
CA GLY A 154 -7.32 0.97 13.79
C GLY A 154 -8.67 1.35 14.38
N PRO A 155 -9.05 2.64 14.35
CA PRO A 155 -10.39 3.04 14.76
C PRO A 155 -11.44 2.42 13.82
N ILE A 156 -12.58 2.13 14.42
CA ILE A 156 -13.80 1.68 13.75
C ILE A 156 -14.86 2.73 14.07
N ASP A 157 -15.53 3.24 13.05
CA ASP A 157 -16.60 4.21 13.24
C ASP A 157 -17.88 3.55 13.79
N SER A 158 -18.88 4.35 14.14
CA SER A 158 -20.16 3.90 14.68
C SER A 158 -20.96 3.03 13.71
N ALA A 159 -20.64 3.06 12.42
CA ALA A 159 -21.21 2.21 11.40
C ALA A 159 -20.41 0.90 11.16
N GLY A 160 -19.36 0.64 11.95
CA GLY A 160 -18.55 -0.58 11.85
C GLY A 160 -17.50 -0.57 10.72
N ARG A 161 -17.20 0.62 10.16
CA ARG A 161 -16.27 0.81 9.04
C ARG A 161 -14.90 1.27 9.56
N SER A 162 -13.84 0.88 8.86
CA SER A 162 -12.48 1.33 9.16
C SER A 162 -11.74 1.68 7.88
N LEU A 163 -10.84 2.67 7.92
CA LEU A 163 -9.92 2.91 6.80
C LEU A 163 -8.97 1.73 6.55
N ARG A 164 -8.86 0.80 7.51
CA ARG A 164 -8.11 -0.45 7.36
C ARG A 164 -8.92 -1.58 6.73
N ASP A 165 -10.18 -1.34 6.37
CA ASP A 165 -10.97 -2.27 5.57
C ASP A 165 -10.29 -2.45 4.21
N LEU A 166 -9.96 -3.69 3.87
CA LEU A 166 -9.31 -4.06 2.60
C LEU A 166 -10.36 -4.51 1.58
N ASP A 167 -10.15 -4.16 0.31
CA ASP A 167 -10.98 -4.62 -0.81
C ASP A 167 -10.41 -5.88 -1.45
N LEU A 168 -9.12 -5.86 -1.81
CA LEU A 168 -8.34 -6.97 -2.40
C LEU A 168 -8.94 -7.61 -3.66
N ASN A 169 -9.93 -6.97 -4.28
CA ASN A 169 -10.52 -7.41 -5.54
C ASN A 169 -10.06 -6.51 -6.69
N THR A 170 -10.12 -5.20 -6.47
CA THR A 170 -9.80 -4.16 -7.46
C THR A 170 -8.75 -3.18 -6.93
N ARG A 171 -8.61 -3.06 -5.60
CA ARG A 171 -7.71 -2.14 -4.91
C ARG A 171 -7.30 -2.69 -3.53
N VAL A 172 -6.32 -2.08 -2.88
CA VAL A 172 -5.87 -2.47 -1.54
C VAL A 172 -6.87 -2.03 -0.48
N TYR A 173 -7.07 -0.72 -0.31
CA TYR A 173 -7.97 -0.16 0.71
C TYR A 173 -9.36 0.12 0.15
N ARG A 174 -10.38 -0.40 0.82
CA ARG A 174 -11.79 -0.25 0.42
C ARG A 174 -12.18 1.21 0.22
N TRP A 175 -11.95 2.03 1.23
CA TRP A 175 -12.24 3.48 1.22
C TRP A 175 -11.07 4.33 0.73
N GLY A 176 -9.94 3.68 0.43
CA GLY A 176 -8.58 4.22 0.29
C GLY A 176 -8.41 5.67 -0.12
N VAL A 177 -7.97 6.60 0.71
CA VAL A 177 -7.70 6.71 2.14
C VAL A 177 -6.84 5.65 2.85
N SER A 178 -5.55 5.94 2.87
CA SER A 178 -4.51 5.33 3.67
C SER A 178 -4.79 5.44 5.18
N PRO A 179 -4.60 4.35 5.95
CA PRO A 179 -4.58 4.38 7.41
C PRO A 179 -3.41 5.15 8.04
N LEU A 180 -2.44 5.63 7.24
CA LEU A 180 -1.31 6.41 7.76
C LEU A 180 -1.73 7.75 8.35
N VAL A 181 -2.94 8.24 8.05
CA VAL A 181 -3.56 9.39 8.73
C VAL A 181 -3.69 9.20 10.25
N TYR A 182 -3.70 7.96 10.73
CA TYR A 182 -3.77 7.63 12.17
C TYR A 182 -2.41 7.43 12.82
N THR A 183 -1.31 7.56 12.07
CA THR A 183 0.01 7.35 12.66
C THR A 183 0.41 8.52 13.55
N PRO A 184 1.19 8.28 14.63
CA PRO A 184 1.75 9.37 15.43
C PRO A 184 2.56 10.36 14.59
N THR A 185 3.22 9.89 13.52
CA THR A 185 3.99 10.76 12.61
C THR A 185 3.10 11.74 11.86
N PHE A 186 1.90 11.33 11.44
CA PHE A 186 0.93 12.23 10.81
C PHE A 186 0.32 13.19 11.84
N GLU A 187 -0.06 12.69 13.01
CA GLU A 187 -0.60 13.50 14.10
C GLU A 187 0.39 14.58 14.56
N GLN A 188 1.68 14.25 14.62
CA GLN A 188 2.73 15.18 15.05
C GLN A 188 3.24 16.09 13.93
N LEU A 189 2.65 16.04 12.73
CA LEU A 189 2.95 17.04 11.72
C LEU A 189 2.63 18.45 12.26
N PRO A 190 3.41 19.46 11.86
CA PRO A 190 3.12 20.85 12.19
C PRO A 190 1.69 21.20 11.77
N LYS A 191 0.95 21.85 12.67
CA LYS A 191 -0.48 22.14 12.48
C LYS A 191 -0.80 22.80 11.12
N PRO A 192 -0.04 23.79 10.60
CA PRO A 192 -0.32 24.37 9.29
C PRO A 192 -0.23 23.35 8.14
N VAL A 193 0.76 22.43 8.21
CA VAL A 193 0.97 21.38 7.20
C VAL A 193 -0.16 20.35 7.27
N ARG A 194 -0.49 19.88 8.47
CA ARG A 194 -1.59 18.92 8.67
C ARG A 194 -2.92 19.48 8.21
N ASN A 195 -3.23 20.73 8.55
CA ASN A 195 -4.46 21.40 8.14
C ASN A 195 -4.56 21.52 6.62
N GLU A 196 -3.46 21.85 5.93
CA GLU A 196 -3.47 21.96 4.47
C GLU A 196 -3.72 20.59 3.82
N ILE A 197 -3.07 19.52 4.30
CA ILE A 197 -3.31 18.15 3.83
C ILE A 197 -4.78 17.75 4.04
N GLN A 198 -5.32 17.95 5.25
CA GLN A 198 -6.71 17.63 5.58
C GLN A 198 -7.69 18.40 4.71
N LYS A 199 -7.42 19.68 4.45
CA LYS A 199 -8.24 20.53 3.58
C LYS A 199 -8.23 20.02 2.14
N GLN A 200 -7.05 19.73 1.57
CA GLN A 200 -6.93 19.21 0.21
C GLN A 200 -7.62 17.85 0.05
N MET A 201 -7.43 16.95 1.03
CA MET A 201 -8.14 15.67 1.05
C MET A 201 -9.66 15.86 1.11
N THR A 202 -10.13 16.80 1.94
CA THR A 202 -11.56 17.07 2.11
C THR A 202 -12.20 17.55 0.82
N VAL A 203 -11.61 18.53 0.13
CA VAL A 203 -12.21 19.08 -1.11
C VAL A 203 -12.27 18.05 -2.26
N LEU A 204 -11.38 17.06 -2.27
CA LEU A 204 -11.42 15.95 -3.24
C LEU A 204 -12.48 14.90 -2.88
N LEU A 205 -12.62 14.61 -1.59
CA LEU A 205 -13.58 13.64 -1.07
C LEU A 205 -15.02 14.17 -1.08
N ASP A 206 -15.23 15.44 -0.73
CA ASP A 206 -16.56 16.06 -0.74
C ASP A 206 -17.05 16.43 -2.15
N GLY A 207 -16.15 16.49 -3.12
CA GLY A 207 -16.43 16.80 -4.52
C GLY A 207 -16.40 18.29 -4.87
N THR A 208 -15.96 19.16 -3.96
CA THR A 208 -15.69 20.59 -4.22
C THR A 208 -14.64 20.75 -5.31
N GLN A 209 -13.60 19.91 -5.28
CA GLN A 209 -12.67 19.73 -6.37
C GLN A 209 -12.98 18.44 -7.14
N PRO A 210 -12.78 18.44 -8.47
CA PRO A 210 -12.97 17.24 -9.27
C PRO A 210 -11.97 16.16 -8.86
N TRP A 211 -12.43 14.91 -8.86
CA TRP A 211 -11.53 13.77 -8.72
C TRP A 211 -10.57 13.74 -9.93
N PRO A 212 -9.25 13.57 -9.74
CA PRO A 212 -8.31 13.63 -10.87
C PRO A 212 -8.60 12.55 -11.91
N GLU A 213 -8.61 12.91 -13.20
CA GLU A 213 -8.90 11.98 -14.30
C GLU A 213 -7.87 10.86 -14.42
N THR A 214 -6.63 11.11 -13.99
CA THR A 214 -5.54 10.14 -13.98
C THR A 214 -5.59 9.19 -12.80
N ALA A 215 -6.42 9.46 -11.79
CA ALA A 215 -6.51 8.65 -10.58
C ALA A 215 -7.40 7.42 -10.79
N ALA A 216 -7.17 6.38 -9.99
CA ALA A 216 -8.06 5.23 -9.96
C ALA A 216 -9.51 5.68 -9.67
N PRO A 217 -10.52 5.17 -10.40
CA PRO A 217 -11.88 5.62 -10.25
C PRO A 217 -12.42 5.30 -8.86
N ARG A 218 -13.12 6.29 -8.29
CA ARG A 218 -13.90 6.16 -7.05
C ARG A 218 -15.28 6.76 -7.22
N SER A 219 -16.28 6.04 -6.73
CA SER A 219 -17.65 6.55 -6.73
C SER A 219 -17.77 7.75 -5.80
N ALA A 220 -18.75 8.62 -6.04
CA ALA A 220 -19.05 9.70 -5.10
C ALA A 220 -19.46 9.16 -3.72
N GLU A 221 -20.18 8.03 -3.70
CA GLU A 221 -20.60 7.37 -2.46
C GLU A 221 -19.41 6.89 -1.62
N ASP A 222 -18.44 6.20 -2.23
CA ASP A 222 -17.24 5.73 -1.51
C ASP A 222 -16.43 6.90 -0.94
N ARG A 223 -16.33 8.02 -1.68
CA ARG A 223 -15.65 9.23 -1.22
C ARG A 223 -16.35 9.86 -0.01
N GLN A 224 -17.68 9.92 -0.03
CA GLN A 224 -18.47 10.41 1.10
C GLN A 224 -18.38 9.51 2.32
N VAL A 225 -18.35 8.18 2.13
CA VAL A 225 -18.11 7.23 3.23
C VAL A 225 -16.73 7.42 3.83
N ALA A 226 -15.69 7.55 3.00
CA ALA A 226 -14.33 7.78 3.46
C ALA A 226 -14.22 9.08 4.28
N LEU A 227 -14.85 10.16 3.81
CA LEU A 227 -14.90 11.44 4.54
C LEU A 227 -15.67 11.33 5.86
N ALA A 228 -16.77 10.59 5.90
CA ALA A 228 -17.53 10.35 7.12
C ALA A 228 -16.68 9.61 8.17
N ILE A 229 -15.95 8.57 7.76
CA ILE A 229 -15.02 7.84 8.66
C ILE A 229 -13.97 8.80 9.22
N LEU A 230 -13.32 9.61 8.36
CA LEU A 230 -12.31 10.59 8.77
C LEU A 230 -12.86 11.59 9.79
N ARG A 231 -14.02 12.20 9.52
CA ARG A 231 -14.67 13.18 10.40
C ARG A 231 -15.09 12.60 11.73
N GLU A 232 -15.48 11.33 11.77
CA GLU A 232 -15.90 10.65 13.00
C GLU A 232 -14.71 10.19 13.84
N THR A 233 -13.66 9.66 13.20
CA THR A 233 -12.54 9.00 13.87
C THR A 233 -11.34 9.92 14.15
N ILE A 234 -11.29 11.11 13.54
CA ILE A 234 -10.24 12.11 13.77
C ILE A 234 -10.88 13.41 14.27
N ALA A 235 -10.62 13.75 15.52
CA ALA A 235 -11.31 14.83 16.22
C ALA A 235 -11.10 16.23 15.60
N ASP A 236 -9.92 16.48 15.03
CA ASP A 236 -9.56 17.76 14.43
C ASP A 236 -9.75 17.81 12.90
N TRP A 237 -10.39 16.81 12.30
CA TRP A 237 -10.70 16.82 10.87
C TRP A 237 -11.72 17.92 10.54
N PRO A 238 -11.59 18.64 9.40
CA PRO A 238 -12.56 19.66 8.98
C PRO A 238 -14.00 19.13 8.93
N ARG A 239 -14.87 19.80 9.72
CA ARG A 239 -16.33 19.65 9.73
C ARG A 239 -16.87 21.02 9.29
N ASP A 240 -17.50 21.05 8.12
CA ASP A 240 -18.14 22.19 7.44
C ASP A 240 -17.91 23.61 8.02
#